data_AF-A0A151P3D0-F1
#
_entry.id   AF-A0A151P3D0-F1
#
_cell.length_a   1.000
_cell.length_b   1.000
_cell.length_c   1.000
_cell.angle_alpha   90.00
_cell.angle_beta   90.00
_cell.angle_gamma   90.00
#
_symmetry.space_group_name_H-M   'P 1'
#
loop_
_entity.id
_entity.type
_entity.pdbx_description
1 polymer ?
#
loop_
_entity_poly.entity_id
_entity_poly.type
_entity_poly.pdbx_seq_one_letter_code
_entity_poly.pdbx_strand_id
1 'polypeptide(L)'
;MEEVPGDQIEIPKTEEDAGQPGPSPAAPEDGGSGTTVPEDTPPGPPASEDIVPSSAGHARQTAPLHSSEDPPAYLPASRRMSKFRRSVSGVQSLQETIKEKQARYRDARESRKMKVDASYKYIFEVLGDRLSLDVTTVEEMILDGPSLAAFDNFFAKGGNRTLKFLYQEGDAPGVECGRTIPGVVKGTKIMRLYVDTTPDKFKGLCLFFTRYKNDIPVNAKTMHEEIYFCTLDATEGLLLGVRNMLSKIFLPAILATNNWGALNQTKQGTYEKQNFTETINRYLSFLDGATISIKGTVELKKVDSVDFSKLQSFEEVTAAAANPDTVHELEDVLMIWYKQIEQVLIESEQMRKEADDSGPLTELEHWKRMSAKFNFIIEQIKGPSCKCVINVLNIAHSKQLKIWRELDARITDTANESKDNVRYLYTLEKVCQPLYNYDLVSMAHGIQNLINAIRMIHSVSRYYNTSERMTSLFIKMQRSLAGILGGLFVH
;
A
#
# COMPACT_ATOMS: atom_id res chain seq x y z
N MET A 1 -0.73 -89.67 -1.33
CA MET A 1 0.17 -88.83 -0.53
C MET A 1 -0.20 -87.39 -0.86
N GLU A 2 -1.43 -86.96 -0.54
CA GLU A 2 -1.99 -86.66 0.81
C GLU A 2 -1.82 -85.16 1.10
N GLU A 3 -2.81 -84.39 1.60
CA GLU A 3 -4.25 -84.63 1.83
C GLU A 3 -5.03 -83.28 1.94
N VAL A 4 -6.37 -83.30 2.09
CA VAL A 4 -7.35 -82.17 1.98
C VAL A 4 -8.56 -82.50 2.89
N PRO A 5 -9.28 -81.59 3.63
CA PRO A 5 -9.62 -80.15 3.44
C PRO A 5 -9.09 -79.23 4.57
N GLY A 6 -9.52 -77.97 4.81
CA GLY A 6 -10.49 -77.03 4.19
C GLY A 6 -11.57 -76.51 5.19
N ASP A 7 -12.12 -75.30 5.00
CA ASP A 7 -13.49 -74.93 5.40
C ASP A 7 -13.97 -73.55 4.90
N GLN A 8 -15.27 -73.41 4.65
CA GLN A 8 -16.00 -72.19 4.28
C GLN A 8 -17.27 -72.06 5.14
N ILE A 9 -17.58 -70.89 5.69
CA ILE A 9 -18.94 -70.46 6.11
C ILE A 9 -18.99 -68.92 5.92
N GLU A 10 -19.62 -68.34 4.90
CA GLU A 10 -21.06 -68.21 4.56
C GLU A 10 -21.74 -66.99 5.24
N ILE A 11 -22.32 -66.09 4.43
CA ILE A 11 -23.16 -64.95 4.87
C ILE A 11 -24.43 -64.91 3.98
N PRO A 12 -25.65 -65.05 4.54
CA PRO A 12 -26.90 -64.99 3.77
C PRO A 12 -27.42 -63.57 3.48
N LYS A 13 -28.49 -63.48 2.66
CA LYS A 13 -29.05 -62.26 2.05
C LYS A 13 -30.38 -61.80 2.68
N THR A 14 -30.76 -60.55 2.31
CA THR A 14 -32.15 -60.01 2.18
C THR A 14 -32.95 -59.83 3.49
N GLU A 15 -33.95 -58.95 3.61
CA GLU A 15 -34.96 -58.42 2.65
C GLU A 15 -35.23 -56.90 2.74
N GLU A 16 -36.12 -56.41 1.87
CA GLU A 16 -36.66 -55.04 1.77
C GLU A 16 -37.79 -54.78 2.78
N ASP A 17 -38.07 -53.50 3.10
CA ASP A 17 -39.45 -52.99 3.14
C ASP A 17 -39.49 -51.47 2.89
N ALA A 18 -40.60 -50.96 2.36
CA ALA A 18 -40.79 -49.57 1.94
C ALA A 18 -42.04 -48.93 2.57
N GLY A 19 -41.90 -47.72 3.12
CA GLY A 19 -43.01 -46.96 3.72
C GLY A 19 -42.88 -45.44 3.53
N GLN A 20 -43.95 -44.81 3.05
CA GLN A 20 -44.05 -43.38 2.71
C GLN A 20 -45.10 -42.66 3.63
N PRO A 21 -45.43 -41.35 3.52
CA PRO A 21 -45.04 -40.40 4.59
C PRO A 21 -46.15 -39.54 5.22
N GLY A 22 -45.78 -38.75 6.25
CA GLY A 22 -46.43 -37.48 6.68
C GLY A 22 -47.12 -37.51 8.06
N PRO A 23 -47.60 -36.37 8.60
CA PRO A 23 -47.27 -34.96 8.33
C PRO A 23 -46.84 -34.18 9.62
N SER A 24 -46.51 -32.88 9.49
CA SER A 24 -46.18 -31.97 10.61
C SER A 24 -47.36 -31.69 11.57
N PRO A 25 -47.08 -31.16 12.78
CA PRO A 25 -47.58 -29.80 13.04
C PRO A 25 -46.66 -28.85 13.84
N ALA A 26 -46.81 -27.57 13.53
CA ALA A 26 -46.80 -26.34 14.36
C ALA A 26 -45.84 -26.14 15.57
N ALA A 27 -45.38 -24.89 15.69
CA ALA A 27 -44.68 -24.33 16.85
C ALA A 27 -45.60 -24.13 18.09
N PRO A 28 -45.01 -23.75 19.22
CA PRO A 28 -45.50 -22.56 19.92
C PRO A 28 -44.42 -21.50 20.17
N GLU A 29 -44.88 -20.29 20.47
CA GLU A 29 -44.09 -19.08 20.67
C GLU A 29 -43.64 -18.88 22.13
N ASP A 30 -42.62 -18.02 22.26
CA ASP A 30 -42.33 -17.07 23.34
C ASP A 30 -42.04 -17.55 24.79
N GLY A 31 -41.14 -16.82 25.45
CA GLY A 31 -40.56 -17.18 26.75
C GLY A 31 -39.33 -16.36 27.08
N GLY A 32 -39.47 -15.04 27.17
CA GLY A 32 -38.35 -14.11 27.32
C GLY A 32 -37.63 -14.14 28.68
N SER A 33 -36.30 -14.04 28.64
CA SER A 33 -35.37 -13.41 29.60
C SER A 33 -33.95 -13.76 29.13
N GLY A 34 -32.94 -12.88 29.16
CA GLY A 34 -32.86 -11.58 29.78
C GLY A 34 -31.48 -11.38 30.41
N THR A 35 -30.41 -11.39 29.61
CA THR A 35 -29.06 -11.05 30.10
C THR A 35 -28.26 -10.28 29.05
N THR A 36 -27.69 -9.16 29.46
CA THR A 36 -26.90 -8.22 28.66
C THR A 36 -25.50 -8.73 28.32
N VAL A 37 -25.03 -8.48 27.11
CA VAL A 37 -23.62 -8.56 26.70
C VAL A 37 -23.24 -7.21 26.07
N PRO A 38 -22.09 -6.58 26.43
CA PRO A 38 -21.74 -5.26 25.94
C PRO A 38 -21.24 -5.29 24.49
N GLU A 39 -21.69 -4.34 23.68
CA GLU A 39 -21.33 -4.20 22.27
C GLU A 39 -20.09 -3.29 22.13
N ASP A 40 -18.89 -3.88 22.26
CA ASP A 40 -17.61 -3.19 22.02
C ASP A 40 -17.43 -2.84 20.53
N THR A 41 -18.02 -1.71 20.15
CA THR A 41 -17.86 -1.12 18.82
C THR A 41 -16.54 -0.33 18.77
N PRO A 42 -15.58 -0.67 17.90
CA PRO A 42 -14.32 0.08 17.79
C PRO A 42 -14.59 1.49 17.24
N PRO A 43 -13.96 2.55 17.79
CA PRO A 43 -14.26 3.92 17.41
C PRO A 43 -13.82 4.23 15.98
N GLY A 44 -14.71 4.86 15.21
CA GLY A 44 -14.40 5.39 13.88
C GLY A 44 -13.40 6.57 13.94
N PRO A 45 -12.72 6.87 12.83
CA PRO A 45 -11.77 7.98 12.77
C PRO A 45 -12.48 9.34 12.96
N PRO A 46 -11.87 10.31 13.65
CA PRO A 46 -12.48 11.61 13.88
C PRO A 46 -12.66 12.39 12.56
N ALA A 47 -13.77 13.11 12.46
CA ALA A 47 -14.06 13.98 11.33
C ALA A 47 -13.09 15.17 11.27
N SER A 48 -12.74 15.60 10.05
CA SER A 48 -11.99 16.82 9.81
C SER A 48 -12.78 18.04 10.29
N GLU A 49 -12.19 18.87 11.15
CA GLU A 49 -12.80 20.16 11.53
C GLU A 49 -12.68 21.17 10.39
N ASP A 50 -13.83 21.67 9.92
CA ASP A 50 -13.91 22.73 8.93
C ASP A 50 -13.50 24.10 9.51
N ILE A 51 -12.72 24.85 8.73
CA ILE A 51 -12.25 26.18 9.08
C ILE A 51 -13.41 27.19 8.98
N VAL A 52 -13.85 27.74 10.11
CA VAL A 52 -14.83 28.83 10.16
C VAL A 52 -14.12 30.17 9.86
N PRO A 53 -14.55 30.94 8.83
CA PRO A 53 -14.04 32.29 8.60
C PRO A 53 -14.75 33.29 9.52
N SER A 54 -14.01 33.92 10.43
CA SER A 54 -14.55 35.01 11.26
C SER A 54 -14.74 36.29 10.44
N SER A 55 -15.98 36.81 10.40
CA SER A 55 -16.28 38.13 9.85
C SER A 55 -17.37 38.85 10.66
N ALA A 56 -16.95 39.84 11.45
CA ALA A 56 -17.76 40.92 12.04
C ALA A 56 -16.79 41.92 12.71
N GLY A 57 -17.00 43.24 12.70
CA GLY A 57 -18.03 44.00 12.01
C GLY A 57 -17.89 45.52 12.24
N HIS A 58 -18.54 46.29 11.38
CA HIS A 58 -19.06 47.65 11.55
C HIS A 58 -18.24 48.77 12.23
N ALA A 59 -18.04 49.85 11.47
CA ALA A 59 -18.69 51.12 11.79
C ALA A 59 -19.08 51.85 10.49
N ARG A 60 -20.33 52.35 10.39
CA ARG A 60 -20.84 53.11 9.22
C ARG A 60 -21.85 54.15 9.70
N GLN A 61 -21.54 55.43 9.54
CA GLN A 61 -22.46 56.58 9.65
C GLN A 61 -22.04 57.59 8.55
N THR A 62 -22.71 57.69 7.40
CA THR A 62 -24.03 58.33 7.08
C THR A 62 -23.97 59.85 6.84
N ALA A 63 -23.71 60.23 5.57
CA ALA A 63 -24.46 61.21 4.74
C ALA A 63 -24.55 62.70 5.20
N PRO A 64 -25.05 63.68 4.37
CA PRO A 64 -25.63 63.56 3.02
C PRO A 64 -25.20 64.60 1.93
N LEU A 65 -25.46 64.23 0.66
CA LEU A 65 -25.97 64.99 -0.52
C LEU A 65 -25.81 66.54 -0.64
N HIS A 66 -25.36 67.04 -1.81
CA HIS A 66 -26.27 67.67 -2.81
C HIS A 66 -25.65 67.94 -4.22
N SER A 67 -26.52 67.96 -5.26
CA SER A 67 -26.46 68.60 -6.62
C SER A 67 -25.11 68.80 -7.35
N SER A 68 -24.84 68.31 -8.58
CA SER A 68 -25.55 68.32 -9.89
C SER A 68 -25.43 69.62 -10.72
N GLU A 69 -24.70 69.58 -11.85
CA GLU A 69 -24.99 70.27 -13.14
C GLU A 69 -23.95 69.92 -14.23
N ASP A 70 -24.41 69.40 -15.38
CA ASP A 70 -23.73 69.33 -16.70
C ASP A 70 -24.30 70.49 -17.59
N PRO A 71 -23.96 70.74 -18.89
CA PRO A 71 -23.06 70.07 -19.86
C PRO A 71 -22.20 71.13 -20.67
N PRO A 72 -21.89 71.05 -22.00
CA PRO A 72 -21.52 69.94 -22.93
C PRO A 72 -20.19 70.16 -23.74
N ALA A 73 -19.70 69.07 -24.35
CA ALA A 73 -19.03 68.93 -25.66
C ALA A 73 -17.89 69.86 -26.15
N TYR A 74 -16.78 69.28 -26.65
CA TYR A 74 -16.34 69.32 -28.08
C TYR A 74 -15.12 68.38 -28.32
N LEU A 75 -15.09 67.73 -29.49
CA LEU A 75 -14.00 66.86 -30.02
C LEU A 75 -12.84 67.71 -30.62
N PRO A 76 -11.61 67.19 -30.91
CA PRO A 76 -11.34 65.84 -31.43
C PRO A 76 -10.06 65.10 -30.98
N ALA A 77 -9.93 63.85 -31.44
CA ALA A 77 -8.81 62.96 -31.19
C ALA A 77 -7.51 63.35 -31.93
N SER A 78 -6.37 63.02 -31.33
CA SER A 78 -5.09 62.89 -32.05
C SER A 78 -4.28 61.71 -31.53
N ARG A 79 -3.93 60.78 -32.43
CA ARG A 79 -3.08 59.62 -32.12
C ARG A 79 -1.66 60.09 -31.81
N ARG A 80 -1.15 59.81 -30.61
CA ARG A 80 0.29 59.77 -30.34
C ARG A 80 0.71 58.35 -29.93
N MET A 81 1.59 57.75 -30.74
CA MET A 81 2.21 56.46 -30.43
C MET A 81 3.13 56.62 -29.22
N SER A 82 2.76 56.06 -28.07
CA SER A 82 3.65 55.98 -26.92
C SER A 82 4.71 54.90 -27.16
N LYS A 83 5.95 55.33 -27.41
CA LYS A 83 7.11 54.43 -27.41
C LYS A 83 7.26 53.84 -26.00
N PHE A 84 7.01 52.54 -25.86
CA PHE A 84 7.25 51.79 -24.62
C PHE A 84 8.75 51.75 -24.30
N ARG A 85 9.28 52.80 -23.64
CA ARG A 85 10.58 52.72 -22.96
C ARG A 85 10.39 51.85 -21.72
N ARG A 86 10.77 50.57 -21.79
CA ARG A 86 11.00 49.77 -20.57
C ARG A 86 12.03 50.52 -19.72
N SER A 87 11.69 50.81 -18.46
CA SER A 87 12.62 51.46 -17.54
C SER A 87 13.80 50.54 -17.27
N VAL A 88 15.02 51.04 -17.50
CA VAL A 88 16.26 50.31 -17.22
C VAL A 88 16.49 50.20 -15.71
N SER A 89 16.05 51.18 -14.90
CA SER A 89 16.24 51.16 -13.45
C SER A 89 15.46 50.05 -12.76
N GLY A 90 14.25 49.72 -13.24
CA GLY A 90 13.45 48.61 -12.72
C GLY A 90 14.03 47.22 -13.02
N VAL A 91 14.87 47.11 -14.07
CA VAL A 91 15.63 45.89 -14.35
C VAL A 91 16.87 45.81 -13.47
N GLN A 92 17.54 46.94 -13.23
CA GLN A 92 18.71 47.02 -12.35
C GLN A 92 18.37 46.70 -10.89
N SER A 93 17.30 47.29 -10.33
CA SER A 93 16.88 47.00 -8.94
C SER A 93 16.43 45.55 -8.75
N LEU A 94 15.80 44.93 -9.76
CA LEU A 94 15.44 43.51 -9.73
C LEU A 94 16.69 42.62 -9.81
N GLN A 95 17.68 42.97 -10.64
CA GLN A 95 18.95 42.26 -10.73
C GLN A 95 19.77 42.38 -9.45
N GLU A 96 19.77 43.54 -8.80
CA GLU A 96 20.41 43.78 -7.51
C GLU A 96 19.77 42.92 -6.42
N THR A 97 18.43 42.89 -6.35
CA THR A 97 17.66 42.00 -5.46
C THR A 97 17.98 40.52 -5.68
N ILE A 98 18.13 40.08 -6.94
CA ILE A 98 18.49 38.69 -7.27
C ILE A 98 19.93 38.37 -6.86
N LYS A 99 20.89 39.27 -7.11
CA LYS A 99 22.29 39.12 -6.71
C LYS A 99 22.45 39.07 -5.20
N GLU A 100 21.74 39.93 -4.47
CA GLU A 100 21.74 39.96 -3.01
C GLU A 100 21.16 38.66 -2.45
N LYS A 101 20.03 38.18 -2.98
CA LYS A 101 19.45 36.89 -2.61
C LYS A 101 20.42 35.72 -2.86
N GLN A 102 21.16 35.73 -3.97
CA GLN A 102 22.19 34.73 -4.28
C GLN A 102 23.42 34.84 -3.38
N ALA A 103 23.80 36.06 -2.93
CA ALA A 103 24.84 36.24 -1.91
C ALA A 103 24.42 35.61 -0.58
N ARG A 104 23.22 35.92 -0.08
CA ARG A 104 22.67 35.34 1.16
C ARG A 104 22.66 33.81 1.16
N TYR A 105 22.37 33.16 0.02
CA TYR A 105 22.43 31.69 -0.07
C TYR A 105 23.87 31.14 -0.06
N ARG A 106 24.84 31.85 -0.64
CA ARG A 106 26.27 31.49 -0.54
C ARG A 106 26.76 31.61 0.90
N ASP A 107 26.48 32.73 1.56
CA ASP A 107 26.88 32.98 2.95
C ASP A 107 26.26 31.95 3.90
N ALA A 108 25.00 31.55 3.66
CA ALA A 108 24.35 30.48 4.39
C ALA A 108 24.97 29.09 4.13
N ARG A 109 25.46 28.80 2.91
CA ARG A 109 26.18 27.56 2.60
C ARG A 109 27.54 27.52 3.31
N GLU A 110 28.32 28.60 3.24
CA GLU A 110 29.60 28.71 3.96
C GLU A 110 29.40 28.59 5.48
N SER A 111 28.34 29.22 6.02
CA SER A 111 27.98 29.07 7.44
C SER A 111 27.63 27.63 7.83
N ARG A 112 27.06 26.82 6.91
CA ARG A 112 26.88 25.37 7.13
C ARG A 112 28.21 24.63 7.03
N LYS A 113 29.07 24.98 6.06
CA LYS A 113 30.39 24.37 5.85
C LYS A 113 31.31 24.56 7.05
N MET A 114 31.30 25.73 7.68
CA MET A 114 32.06 26.02 8.91
C MET A 114 31.64 25.20 10.14
N LYS A 115 30.44 24.59 10.13
CA LYS A 115 29.98 23.67 11.20
C LYS A 115 30.45 22.23 11.03
N VAL A 116 30.96 21.86 9.85
CA VAL A 116 31.36 20.48 9.55
C VAL A 116 32.65 20.15 10.27
N ASP A 117 32.53 19.48 11.42
CA ASP A 117 33.66 19.00 12.22
C ASP A 117 34.01 17.53 11.92
N ALA A 118 34.92 16.95 12.71
CA ALA A 118 35.31 15.54 12.59
C ALA A 118 34.15 14.55 12.78
N SER A 119 33.13 14.91 13.55
CA SER A 119 31.94 14.11 13.78
C SER A 119 31.02 14.05 12.55
N TYR A 120 30.93 15.16 11.81
CA TYR A 120 30.29 15.16 10.50
C TYR A 120 31.11 14.36 9.46
N LYS A 121 32.44 14.57 9.42
CA LYS A 121 33.33 13.91 8.44
C LYS A 121 33.30 12.38 8.55
N TYR A 122 33.27 11.82 9.75
CA TYR A 122 33.10 10.37 9.96
C TYR A 122 31.85 9.80 9.24
N ILE A 123 30.72 10.50 9.33
CA ILE A 123 29.51 10.11 8.60
C ILE A 123 29.67 10.25 7.09
N PHE A 124 30.37 11.29 6.62
CA PHE A 124 30.61 11.51 5.19
C PHE A 124 31.53 10.43 4.59
N GLU A 125 32.50 9.94 5.35
CA GLU A 125 33.39 8.82 4.98
C GLU A 125 32.57 7.52 4.81
N VAL A 126 31.77 7.14 5.81
CA VAL A 126 30.91 5.93 5.72
C VAL A 126 29.89 6.02 4.57
N LEU A 127 29.34 7.21 4.31
CA LEU A 127 28.46 7.45 3.16
C LEU A 127 29.23 7.36 1.82
N GLY A 128 30.44 7.92 1.74
CA GLY A 128 31.30 7.88 0.57
C GLY A 128 31.67 6.45 0.18
N ASP A 129 32.17 5.67 1.15
CA ASP A 129 32.50 4.25 0.98
C ASP A 129 31.28 3.45 0.50
N ARG A 130 30.11 3.65 1.10
CA ARG A 130 28.90 2.89 0.75
C ARG A 130 28.34 3.24 -0.64
N LEU A 131 28.49 4.49 -1.06
CA LEU A 131 28.00 5.03 -2.34
C LEU A 131 29.04 5.00 -3.47
N SER A 132 30.29 4.64 -3.17
CA SER A 132 31.44 4.76 -4.08
C SER A 132 31.64 6.20 -4.58
N LEU A 133 31.50 7.18 -3.67
CA LEU A 133 31.70 8.61 -3.90
C LEU A 133 32.85 9.12 -3.03
N ASP A 134 33.60 10.11 -3.51
CA ASP A 134 34.59 10.77 -2.67
C ASP A 134 33.91 11.66 -1.60
N VAL A 135 34.60 11.85 -0.48
CA VAL A 135 34.09 12.59 0.69
C VAL A 135 33.74 14.05 0.34
N THR A 136 34.42 14.67 -0.62
CA THR A 136 34.14 16.04 -1.08
C THR A 136 32.82 16.09 -1.83
N THR A 137 32.55 15.12 -2.71
CA THR A 137 31.27 14.99 -3.40
C THR A 137 30.13 14.78 -2.39
N VAL A 138 30.31 13.89 -1.40
CA VAL A 138 29.30 13.67 -0.34
C VAL A 138 29.03 14.94 0.46
N GLU A 139 30.07 15.65 0.89
CA GLU A 139 29.96 16.94 1.60
C GLU A 139 29.20 17.99 0.76
N GLU A 140 29.56 18.17 -0.50
CA GLU A 140 28.92 19.15 -1.37
C GLU A 140 27.44 18.80 -1.65
N MET A 141 27.09 17.51 -1.74
CA MET A 141 25.69 17.04 -1.84
C MET A 141 24.89 17.26 -0.55
N ILE A 142 25.51 17.10 0.63
CA ILE A 142 24.89 17.37 1.94
C ILE A 142 24.68 18.87 2.16
N LEU A 143 25.66 19.70 1.78
CA LEU A 143 25.59 21.16 1.87
C LEU A 143 24.57 21.79 0.91
N ASP A 144 24.14 21.06 -0.14
CA ASP A 144 23.00 21.44 -0.99
C ASP A 144 21.66 21.41 -0.24
N GLY A 145 21.59 20.74 0.92
CA GLY A 145 20.46 20.81 1.84
C GLY A 145 20.35 22.17 2.55
N PRO A 146 19.14 22.58 2.96
CA PRO A 146 18.91 23.89 3.58
C PRO A 146 19.46 23.99 5.02
N SER A 147 19.65 22.87 5.71
CA SER A 147 20.01 22.81 7.12
C SER A 147 20.82 21.55 7.45
N LEU A 148 21.69 21.65 8.45
CA LEU A 148 22.42 20.53 9.06
C LEU A 148 21.83 20.11 10.42
N ALA A 149 20.72 20.72 10.87
CA ALA A 149 20.16 20.49 12.20
C ALA A 149 19.83 19.02 12.53
N ALA A 150 19.62 18.17 11.52
CA ALA A 150 19.44 16.72 11.72
C ALA A 150 20.70 16.05 12.32
N PHE A 151 21.90 16.49 11.92
CA PHE A 151 23.16 16.03 12.51
C PHE A 151 23.32 16.55 13.94
N ASP A 152 23.14 17.86 14.15
CA ASP A 152 23.21 18.50 15.48
C ASP A 152 22.27 17.76 16.47
N ASN A 153 21.02 17.49 16.05
CA ASN A 153 20.05 16.72 16.83
C ASN A 153 20.42 15.24 17.01
N PHE A 154 21.08 14.60 16.04
CA PHE A 154 21.51 13.20 16.15
C PHE A 154 22.74 13.02 17.05
N PHE A 155 23.59 14.05 17.18
CA PHE A 155 24.76 14.02 18.06
C PHE A 155 24.43 14.46 19.50
N ALA A 156 23.43 15.32 19.69
CA ALA A 156 23.05 15.86 20.99
C ALA A 156 22.64 14.81 22.04
N LYS A 157 22.80 15.16 23.32
CA LYS A 157 22.15 14.45 24.45
C LYS A 157 20.64 14.68 24.41
N GLY A 158 19.86 13.61 24.64
CA GLY A 158 18.40 13.61 24.48
C GLY A 158 17.93 13.66 23.02
N GLY A 159 18.87 13.68 22.08
CA GLY A 159 18.63 13.91 20.66
C GLY A 159 18.01 12.71 19.91
N ASN A 160 17.87 12.88 18.60
CA ASN A 160 17.31 11.88 17.70
C ASN A 160 18.16 10.60 17.72
N ARG A 161 17.49 9.43 17.73
CA ARG A 161 18.15 8.12 17.69
C ARG A 161 18.50 7.64 16.28
N THR A 162 18.04 8.34 15.25
CA THR A 162 18.23 8.00 13.84
C THR A 162 18.61 9.24 13.05
N LEU A 163 19.59 9.11 12.16
CA LEU A 163 19.89 10.07 11.10
C LEU A 163 19.85 9.33 9.77
N LYS A 164 18.98 9.78 8.85
CA LYS A 164 18.72 9.11 7.57
C LYS A 164 19.10 9.97 6.38
N PHE A 165 19.59 9.32 5.34
CA PHE A 165 19.99 9.90 4.07
C PHE A 165 19.32 9.14 2.93
N LEU A 166 18.66 9.84 2.02
CA LEU A 166 18.05 9.22 0.84
C LEU A 166 18.87 9.59 -0.39
N TYR A 167 19.50 8.60 -1.01
CA TYR A 167 20.30 8.73 -2.22
C TYR A 167 19.50 8.21 -3.42
N GLN A 168 19.01 9.14 -4.25
CA GLN A 168 18.23 8.83 -5.44
C GLN A 168 18.26 9.98 -6.45
N GLU A 169 17.77 9.71 -7.66
CA GLU A 169 17.55 10.73 -8.67
C GLU A 169 16.48 11.75 -8.21
N GLY A 170 16.73 13.03 -8.46
CA GLY A 170 15.80 14.13 -8.16
C GLY A 170 16.13 15.40 -8.93
N ASP A 171 15.25 16.40 -8.87
CA ASP A 171 15.49 17.70 -9.53
C ASP A 171 16.75 18.36 -8.99
N ALA A 172 17.60 18.88 -9.86
CA ALA A 172 18.80 19.60 -9.47
C ALA A 172 18.53 20.69 -8.40
N PRO A 173 19.41 20.84 -7.38
CA PRO A 173 19.32 21.94 -6.43
C PRO A 173 19.24 23.29 -7.14
N GLY A 174 18.30 24.14 -6.72
CA GLY A 174 18.19 25.50 -7.24
C GLY A 174 19.19 26.44 -6.58
N VAL A 175 19.06 27.74 -6.85
CA VAL A 175 19.96 28.78 -6.33
C VAL A 175 19.99 28.86 -4.80
N GLU A 176 18.97 28.32 -4.12
CA GLU A 176 18.88 28.21 -2.67
C GLU A 176 19.94 27.30 -2.03
N CYS A 177 20.55 26.39 -2.80
CA CYS A 177 21.65 25.55 -2.29
C CYS A 177 22.95 26.34 -2.03
N GLY A 178 23.05 27.58 -2.54
CA GLY A 178 24.21 28.44 -2.36
C GLY A 178 25.38 28.14 -3.31
N ARG A 179 25.19 27.35 -4.37
CA ARG A 179 26.19 27.17 -5.45
C ARG A 179 25.54 27.13 -6.83
N THR A 180 26.36 27.18 -7.88
CA THR A 180 25.93 26.95 -9.26
C THR A 180 26.58 25.67 -9.75
N ILE A 181 25.78 24.71 -10.22
CA ILE A 181 26.27 23.42 -10.74
C ILE A 181 26.47 23.58 -12.27
N PRO A 182 27.70 23.48 -12.81
CA PRO A 182 27.95 23.68 -14.23
C PRO A 182 27.22 22.66 -15.10
N GLY A 183 26.69 23.10 -16.25
CA GLY A 183 26.02 22.22 -17.23
C GLY A 183 24.60 21.77 -16.85
N VAL A 184 24.10 22.13 -15.67
CA VAL A 184 22.79 21.70 -15.17
C VAL A 184 21.74 22.80 -15.39
N VAL A 185 20.69 22.49 -16.17
CA VAL A 185 19.58 23.41 -16.41
C VAL A 185 18.43 23.14 -15.43
N LYS A 186 17.53 24.12 -15.26
CA LYS A 186 16.38 23.97 -14.35
C LYS A 186 15.49 22.82 -14.84
N GLY A 187 15.27 21.82 -13.98
CA GLY A 187 14.51 20.60 -14.31
C GLY A 187 15.37 19.43 -14.80
N THR A 188 16.69 19.60 -14.96
CA THR A 188 17.60 18.45 -15.09
C THR A 188 17.51 17.61 -13.82
N LYS A 189 17.36 16.30 -14.00
CA LYS A 189 17.47 15.32 -12.91
C LYS A 189 18.94 14.95 -12.68
N ILE A 190 19.34 14.85 -11.42
CA ILE A 190 20.67 14.39 -10.99
C ILE A 190 20.54 13.51 -9.75
N MET A 191 21.57 12.73 -9.42
CA MET A 191 21.63 12.05 -8.13
C MET A 191 21.72 13.07 -7.00
N ARG A 192 20.91 12.90 -5.96
CA ARG A 192 20.83 13.77 -4.78
C ARG A 192 20.87 12.95 -3.50
N LEU A 193 21.42 13.57 -2.45
CA LEU A 193 21.48 13.02 -1.10
C LEU A 193 20.63 13.90 -0.18
N TYR A 194 19.43 13.43 0.17
CA TYR A 194 18.49 14.16 1.02
C TYR A 194 18.71 13.79 2.49
N VAL A 195 19.00 14.77 3.34
CA VAL A 195 19.23 14.59 4.78
C VAL A 195 17.92 14.75 5.55
N ASP A 196 17.48 13.69 6.23
CA ASP A 196 16.27 13.55 7.06
C ASP A 196 14.91 13.94 6.42
N THR A 197 14.94 14.51 5.21
CA THR A 197 13.82 14.92 4.38
C THR A 197 13.44 13.80 3.42
N THR A 198 12.18 13.35 3.49
CA THR A 198 11.65 12.33 2.58
C THR A 198 11.01 13.01 1.35
N PRO A 199 11.49 12.77 0.12
CA PRO A 199 10.77 13.19 -1.08
C PRO A 199 9.52 12.35 -1.28
N ASP A 200 8.51 12.87 -2.00
CA ASP A 200 7.18 12.26 -2.18
C ASP A 200 7.19 10.78 -2.62
N LYS A 201 8.25 10.36 -3.31
CA LYS A 201 8.48 8.97 -3.73
C LYS A 201 9.92 8.58 -3.47
N PHE A 202 10.11 7.53 -2.66
CA PHE A 202 11.40 6.90 -2.41
C PHE A 202 11.64 5.74 -3.40
N LYS A 203 12.77 5.78 -4.12
CA LYS A 203 13.11 4.86 -5.23
C LYS A 203 14.61 4.54 -5.35
N GLY A 204 15.39 4.75 -4.28
CA GLY A 204 16.85 4.53 -4.30
C GLY A 204 17.34 3.94 -3.00
N LEU A 205 18.49 4.42 -2.51
CA LEU A 205 19.08 3.93 -1.26
C LEU A 205 18.67 4.82 -0.08
N CYS A 206 18.26 4.20 1.02
CA CYS A 206 18.13 4.85 2.32
C CYS A 206 19.28 4.38 3.20
N LEU A 207 20.24 5.26 3.41
CA LEU A 207 21.41 5.03 4.27
C LEU A 207 21.09 5.66 5.62
N PHE A 208 21.16 4.89 6.70
CA PHE A 208 20.75 5.40 8.01
C PHE A 208 21.66 4.93 9.13
N PHE A 209 21.87 5.85 10.07
CA PHE A 209 22.68 5.68 11.27
C PHE A 209 21.74 5.65 12.46
N THR A 210 21.90 4.68 13.36
CA THR A 210 21.11 4.56 14.58
C THR A 210 22.00 4.51 15.82
N ARG A 211 21.52 5.06 16.93
CA ARG A 211 22.15 4.94 18.27
C ARG A 211 21.14 4.33 19.23
N TYR A 212 21.55 3.28 19.94
CA TYR A 212 20.65 2.59 20.89
C TYR A 212 20.29 3.48 22.08
N LYS A 213 21.29 4.18 22.62
CA LYS A 213 21.14 5.13 23.72
C LYS A 213 21.23 6.58 23.24
N ASN A 214 20.54 7.48 23.94
CA ASN A 214 20.61 8.92 23.70
C ASN A 214 20.82 9.78 24.97
N ASP A 215 21.27 9.17 26.06
CA ASP A 215 21.57 9.81 27.36
C ASP A 215 22.95 10.52 27.40
N ILE A 216 23.87 10.14 26.50
CA ILE A 216 25.22 10.70 26.33
C ILE A 216 25.34 11.29 24.91
N PRO A 217 25.94 12.49 24.73
CA PRO A 217 26.16 13.05 23.39
C PRO A 217 27.23 12.24 22.62
N VAL A 218 27.02 12.08 21.33
CA VAL A 218 27.92 11.30 20.46
C VAL A 218 28.92 12.25 19.79
N ASN A 219 30.20 11.89 19.80
CA ASN A 219 31.29 12.68 19.24
C ASN A 219 32.31 11.78 18.52
N ALA A 220 33.22 12.36 17.74
CA ALA A 220 34.13 11.63 16.84
C ALA A 220 34.93 10.50 17.52
N LYS A 221 35.15 10.56 18.84
CA LYS A 221 35.84 9.49 19.59
C LYS A 221 34.92 8.32 19.97
N THR A 222 33.62 8.55 20.17
CA THR A 222 32.65 7.52 20.61
C THR A 222 31.75 7.01 19.49
N MET A 223 31.74 7.68 18.33
CA MET A 223 30.87 7.36 17.19
C MET A 223 30.95 5.90 16.72
N HIS A 224 32.13 5.33 16.67
CA HIS A 224 32.36 3.97 16.17
C HIS A 224 31.86 2.86 17.11
N GLU A 225 31.57 3.19 18.39
CA GLU A 225 31.03 2.25 19.38
C GLU A 225 29.51 2.44 19.57
N GLU A 226 29.03 3.69 19.49
CA GLU A 226 27.64 4.07 19.82
C GLU A 226 26.70 4.14 18.60
N ILE A 227 27.23 4.17 17.36
CA ILE A 227 26.44 4.26 16.13
C ILE A 227 26.51 2.97 15.32
N TYR A 228 25.34 2.47 14.93
CA TYR A 228 25.19 1.42 13.93
C TYR A 228 24.80 2.01 12.58
N PHE A 229 25.42 1.53 11.50
CA PHE A 229 25.10 1.93 10.13
C PHE A 229 24.33 0.82 9.41
N CYS A 230 23.31 1.19 8.63
CA CYS A 230 22.57 0.26 7.79
C CYS A 230 22.15 0.92 6.47
N THR A 231 21.84 0.11 5.46
CA THR A 231 21.33 0.55 4.16
C THR A 231 20.10 -0.26 3.77
N LEU A 232 19.00 0.44 3.49
CA LEU A 232 17.80 -0.10 2.86
C LEU A 232 17.81 0.28 1.38
N ASP A 233 17.95 -0.71 0.50
CA ASP A 233 17.89 -0.52 -0.95
C ASP A 233 16.46 -0.71 -1.46
N ALA A 234 15.85 0.36 -1.99
CA ALA A 234 14.51 0.35 -2.59
C ALA A 234 14.53 0.63 -4.09
N THR A 235 15.67 0.43 -4.77
CA THR A 235 15.83 0.65 -6.22
C THR A 235 14.86 -0.21 -7.04
N GLU A 236 14.63 -1.46 -6.61
CA GLU A 236 13.63 -2.37 -7.18
C GLU A 236 12.25 -2.29 -6.48
N GLY A 237 12.05 -1.29 -5.61
CA GLY A 237 10.83 -1.06 -4.84
C GLY A 237 10.96 -1.34 -3.34
N LEU A 238 10.27 -0.53 -2.53
CA LEU A 238 10.39 -0.52 -1.07
C LEU A 238 10.07 -1.87 -0.40
N LEU A 239 9.05 -2.59 -0.86
CA LEU A 239 8.66 -3.88 -0.29
C LEU A 239 9.76 -4.94 -0.46
N LEU A 240 10.38 -4.99 -1.64
CA LEU A 240 11.49 -5.91 -1.91
C LEU A 240 12.74 -5.51 -1.13
N GLY A 241 13.00 -4.20 -0.97
CA GLY A 241 14.04 -3.67 -0.11
C GLY A 241 13.90 -4.09 1.36
N VAL A 242 12.72 -3.86 1.94
CA VAL A 242 12.42 -4.22 3.34
C VAL A 242 12.49 -5.74 3.53
N ARG A 243 11.93 -6.51 2.59
CA ARG A 243 12.05 -7.97 2.58
C ARG A 243 13.51 -8.42 2.58
N ASN A 244 14.33 -7.92 1.65
CA ASN A 244 15.74 -8.28 1.52
C ASN A 244 16.54 -7.93 2.79
N MET A 245 16.29 -6.76 3.36
CA MET A 245 16.94 -6.32 4.59
C MET A 245 16.58 -7.23 5.78
N LEU A 246 15.30 -7.59 5.91
CA LEU A 246 14.85 -8.52 6.96
C LEU A 246 15.37 -9.94 6.75
N SER A 247 15.31 -10.50 5.55
CA SER A 247 15.69 -11.90 5.29
C SER A 247 17.19 -12.14 5.22
N LYS A 248 17.99 -11.17 4.75
CA LYS A 248 19.44 -11.33 4.55
C LYS A 248 20.29 -10.80 5.71
N ILE A 249 19.75 -9.88 6.53
CA ILE A 249 20.50 -9.24 7.62
C ILE A 249 19.87 -9.59 8.97
N PHE A 250 18.63 -9.16 9.21
CA PHE A 250 18.04 -9.23 10.55
C PHE A 250 17.67 -10.66 10.98
N LEU A 251 17.02 -11.45 10.13
CA LEU A 251 16.64 -12.83 10.46
C LEU A 251 17.87 -13.72 10.77
N PRO A 252 18.95 -13.73 9.95
CA PRO A 252 20.18 -14.45 10.31
C PRO A 252 20.81 -13.97 11.62
N ALA A 253 20.84 -12.66 11.88
CA ALA A 253 21.36 -12.12 13.14
C ALA A 253 20.53 -12.53 14.37
N ILE A 254 19.20 -12.56 14.23
CA ILE A 254 18.27 -13.02 15.26
C ILE A 254 18.46 -14.52 15.53
N LEU A 255 18.58 -15.34 14.49
CA LEU A 255 18.84 -16.79 14.61
C LEU A 255 20.22 -17.10 15.22
N ALA A 256 21.23 -16.29 14.95
CA ALA A 256 22.56 -16.41 15.55
C ALA A 256 22.64 -15.86 17.00
N THR A 257 21.60 -15.20 17.49
CA THR A 257 21.59 -14.61 18.84
C THR A 257 21.37 -15.69 19.88
N ASN A 258 22.44 -16.08 20.59
CA ASN A 258 22.37 -17.07 21.66
C ASN A 258 21.91 -16.48 23.02
N ASN A 259 22.06 -15.17 23.22
CA ASN A 259 21.75 -14.51 24.49
C ASN A 259 20.44 -13.69 24.41
N TRP A 260 19.34 -14.29 24.84
CA TRP A 260 18.03 -13.62 24.99
C TRP A 260 17.73 -13.21 26.45
N GLY A 261 18.76 -13.10 27.29
CA GLY A 261 18.62 -12.73 28.69
C GLY A 261 17.70 -13.68 29.47
N ALA A 262 16.66 -13.15 30.12
CA ALA A 262 15.71 -13.91 30.93
C ALA A 262 14.98 -15.01 30.12
N LEU A 263 14.79 -14.85 28.81
CA LEU A 263 14.15 -15.86 27.95
C LEU A 263 15.01 -17.11 27.72
N ASN A 264 16.29 -17.11 28.15
CA ASN A 264 17.10 -18.34 28.17
C ASN A 264 16.82 -19.23 29.39
N GLN A 265 16.10 -18.72 30.41
CA GLN A 265 16.02 -19.36 31.74
C GLN A 265 14.76 -20.19 31.94
N THR A 266 13.79 -20.14 31.02
CA THR A 266 12.48 -20.80 31.18
C THR A 266 12.08 -21.56 29.91
N LYS A 267 11.30 -22.63 30.05
CA LYS A 267 10.72 -23.36 28.91
C LYS A 267 9.79 -22.46 28.08
N GLN A 268 9.05 -21.56 28.73
CA GLN A 268 8.24 -20.54 28.05
C GLN A 268 9.11 -19.62 27.18
N GLY A 269 10.30 -19.23 27.66
CA GLY A 269 11.21 -18.38 26.90
C GLY A 269 11.71 -19.02 25.60
N THR A 270 11.78 -20.35 25.52
CA THR A 270 12.05 -21.07 24.25
C THR A 270 10.85 -20.94 23.29
N TYR A 271 9.62 -21.11 23.78
CA TYR A 271 8.40 -20.95 22.99
C TYR A 271 8.27 -19.52 22.43
N GLU A 272 8.51 -18.48 23.25
CA GLU A 272 8.43 -17.09 22.78
C GLU A 272 9.43 -16.76 21.66
N LYS A 273 10.66 -17.32 21.70
CA LYS A 273 11.65 -17.15 20.63
C LYS A 273 11.20 -17.80 19.33
N GLN A 274 10.63 -19.00 19.42
CA GLN A 274 10.09 -19.70 18.27
C GLN A 274 8.94 -18.90 17.64
N ASN A 275 7.94 -18.50 18.45
CA ASN A 275 6.81 -17.68 18.02
C ASN A 275 7.24 -16.33 17.41
N PHE A 276 8.27 -15.67 17.97
CA PHE A 276 8.84 -14.45 17.40
C PHE A 276 9.50 -14.69 16.02
N THR A 277 10.26 -15.79 15.89
CA THR A 277 10.90 -16.19 14.63
C THR A 277 9.87 -16.56 13.56
N GLU A 278 8.84 -17.32 13.92
CA GLU A 278 7.69 -17.64 13.08
C GLU A 278 6.93 -16.39 12.65
N THR A 279 6.77 -15.40 13.53
CA THR A 279 6.15 -14.11 13.21
C THR A 279 6.95 -13.33 12.16
N ILE A 280 8.29 -13.33 12.24
CA ILE A 280 9.15 -12.71 11.21
C ILE A 280 9.02 -13.46 9.88
N ASN A 281 9.06 -14.80 9.90
CA ASN A 281 8.91 -15.61 8.69
C ASN A 281 7.53 -15.37 8.02
N ARG A 282 6.45 -15.33 8.81
CA ARG A 282 5.10 -14.99 8.31
C ARG A 282 5.04 -13.59 7.70
N TYR A 283 5.77 -12.61 8.26
CA TYR A 283 5.87 -11.28 7.67
C TYR A 283 6.67 -11.27 6.37
N LEU A 284 7.75 -12.07 6.25
CA LEU A 284 8.47 -12.25 5.00
C LEU A 284 7.60 -12.89 3.91
N SER A 285 6.81 -13.92 4.23
CA SER A 285 5.84 -14.51 3.30
C SER A 285 4.72 -13.54 2.91
N PHE A 286 4.25 -12.71 3.84
CA PHE A 286 3.33 -11.61 3.52
C PHE A 286 3.95 -10.61 2.52
N LEU A 287 5.22 -10.24 2.69
CA LEU A 287 5.93 -9.35 1.76
C LEU A 287 6.15 -9.99 0.37
N ASP A 288 6.34 -11.32 0.28
CA ASP A 288 6.30 -12.04 -1.00
C ASP A 288 4.93 -11.95 -1.65
N GLY A 289 3.88 -12.33 -0.90
CA GLY A 289 2.50 -12.31 -1.38
C GLY A 289 2.08 -10.93 -1.87
N ALA A 290 2.43 -9.88 -1.14
CA ALA A 290 2.20 -8.48 -1.55
C ALA A 290 2.99 -8.10 -2.80
N THR A 291 4.27 -8.49 -2.90
CA THR A 291 5.11 -8.22 -4.09
C THR A 291 4.56 -8.92 -5.34
N ILE A 292 4.13 -10.18 -5.22
CA ILE A 292 3.49 -10.94 -6.30
C ILE A 292 2.14 -10.31 -6.66
N SER A 293 1.35 -9.91 -5.67
CA SER A 293 0.04 -9.28 -5.89
C SER A 293 0.14 -7.95 -6.65
N ILE A 294 1.17 -7.14 -6.35
CA ILE A 294 1.44 -5.87 -7.05
C ILE A 294 1.96 -6.15 -8.47
N LYS A 295 2.86 -7.13 -8.66
CA LYS A 295 3.32 -7.52 -10.00
C LYS A 295 2.21 -8.13 -10.88
N GLY A 296 1.23 -8.79 -10.27
CA GLY A 296 0.04 -9.34 -10.93
C GLY A 296 -1.14 -8.36 -11.06
N THR A 297 -0.95 -7.10 -10.67
CA THR A 297 -1.95 -6.04 -10.83
C THR A 297 -2.10 -5.67 -12.30
N VAL A 298 -3.34 -5.50 -12.77
CA VAL A 298 -3.66 -5.24 -14.18
C VAL A 298 -4.07 -3.79 -14.34
N GLU A 299 -3.18 -2.96 -14.91
CA GLU A 299 -3.56 -1.63 -15.41
C GLU A 299 -4.36 -1.79 -16.72
N LEU A 300 -5.55 -1.19 -16.77
CA LEU A 300 -6.32 -1.06 -18.01
C LEU A 300 -5.52 -0.24 -19.00
N LYS A 301 -5.43 -0.70 -20.26
CA LYS A 301 -4.63 -0.04 -21.29
C LYS A 301 -5.01 1.44 -21.41
N LYS A 302 -4.01 2.31 -21.19
CA LYS A 302 -4.09 3.74 -21.49
C LYS A 302 -4.25 3.89 -23.01
N VAL A 303 -5.21 4.71 -23.42
CA VAL A 303 -5.47 5.00 -24.82
C VAL A 303 -5.09 6.45 -25.08
N ASP A 304 -4.04 6.63 -25.87
CA ASP A 304 -3.44 7.95 -26.14
C ASP A 304 -4.18 8.73 -27.24
N SER A 305 -5.16 8.12 -27.92
CA SER A 305 -5.93 8.76 -28.99
C SER A 305 -7.06 9.67 -28.46
N VAL A 306 -7.64 9.34 -27.30
CA VAL A 306 -8.71 10.11 -26.67
C VAL A 306 -8.16 11.00 -25.55
N ASP A 307 -8.25 12.31 -25.72
CA ASP A 307 -7.89 13.27 -24.67
C ASP A 307 -9.05 13.48 -23.68
N PHE A 308 -9.11 12.61 -22.67
CA PHE A 308 -10.09 12.67 -21.58
C PHE A 308 -10.11 13.99 -20.79
N SER A 309 -9.11 14.87 -20.95
CA SER A 309 -9.13 16.20 -20.32
C SER A 309 -10.14 17.16 -20.95
N LYS A 310 -10.58 16.89 -22.20
CA LYS A 310 -11.55 17.69 -22.96
C LYS A 310 -13.01 17.24 -22.82
N LEU A 311 -13.29 16.31 -21.90
CA LEU A 311 -14.60 15.67 -21.71
C LEU A 311 -14.99 15.74 -20.22
N GLN A 312 -14.91 16.94 -19.64
CA GLN A 312 -15.14 17.17 -18.21
C GLN A 312 -16.48 17.88 -17.93
N SER A 313 -16.97 18.67 -18.88
CA SER A 313 -18.26 19.36 -18.80
C SER A 313 -19.39 18.59 -19.49
N PHE A 314 -20.64 18.88 -19.08
CA PHE A 314 -21.83 18.27 -19.68
C PHE A 314 -22.00 18.63 -21.16
N GLU A 315 -21.61 19.85 -21.57
CA GLU A 315 -21.68 20.30 -22.96
C GLU A 315 -20.68 19.55 -23.85
N GLU A 316 -19.43 19.35 -23.40
CA GLU A 316 -18.42 18.55 -24.11
C GLU A 316 -18.84 17.10 -24.27
N VAL A 317 -19.36 16.47 -23.19
CA VAL A 317 -19.85 15.08 -23.21
C VAL A 317 -21.04 14.93 -24.16
N THR A 318 -21.93 15.92 -24.23
CA THR A 318 -23.07 15.91 -25.17
C THR A 318 -22.63 16.14 -26.61
N ALA A 319 -21.66 17.04 -26.86
CA ALA A 319 -21.10 17.26 -28.19
C ALA A 319 -20.34 16.03 -28.71
N ALA A 320 -19.59 15.34 -27.84
CA ALA A 320 -18.94 14.07 -28.17
C ALA A 320 -19.94 12.95 -28.47
N ALA A 321 -21.04 12.86 -27.72
CA ALA A 321 -22.11 11.89 -27.95
C ALA A 321 -22.88 12.13 -29.26
N ALA A 322 -22.89 13.37 -29.75
CA ALA A 322 -23.49 13.74 -31.04
C ALA A 322 -22.56 13.49 -32.25
N ASN A 323 -21.28 13.15 -32.03
CA ASN A 323 -20.32 12.86 -33.09
C ASN A 323 -20.13 11.34 -33.29
N PRO A 324 -20.60 10.73 -34.40
CA PRO A 324 -20.49 9.29 -34.63
C PRO A 324 -19.05 8.76 -34.60
N ASP A 325 -18.08 9.54 -35.09
CA ASP A 325 -16.67 9.12 -35.14
C ASP A 325 -16.08 9.02 -33.73
N THR A 326 -16.38 10.00 -32.86
CA THR A 326 -15.97 9.97 -31.45
C THR A 326 -16.68 8.88 -30.67
N VAL A 327 -17.96 8.61 -30.95
CA VAL A 327 -18.69 7.49 -30.34
C VAL A 327 -18.04 6.15 -30.72
N HIS A 328 -17.72 5.92 -32.00
CA HIS A 328 -17.05 4.69 -32.44
C HIS A 328 -15.67 4.51 -31.77
N GLU A 329 -14.87 5.58 -31.69
CA GLU A 329 -13.57 5.52 -31.02
C GLU A 329 -13.73 5.14 -29.53
N LEU A 330 -14.73 5.72 -28.85
CA LEU A 330 -15.02 5.40 -27.45
C LEU A 330 -15.58 3.97 -27.26
N GLU A 331 -16.32 3.43 -28.23
CA GLU A 331 -16.73 2.02 -28.27
C GLU A 331 -15.53 1.08 -28.42
N ASP A 332 -14.56 1.42 -29.28
CA ASP A 332 -13.31 0.66 -29.43
C ASP A 332 -12.48 0.67 -28.13
N VAL A 333 -12.38 1.82 -27.45
CA VAL A 333 -11.73 1.94 -26.12
C VAL A 333 -12.43 1.05 -25.09
N LEU A 334 -13.76 1.13 -25.01
CA LEU A 334 -14.54 0.29 -24.10
C LEU A 334 -14.33 -1.20 -24.39
N MET A 335 -14.23 -1.58 -25.66
CA MET A 335 -13.99 -2.96 -26.08
C MET A 335 -12.57 -3.47 -25.83
N ILE A 336 -11.57 -2.58 -25.85
CA ILE A 336 -10.20 -2.90 -25.40
C ILE A 336 -10.19 -3.24 -23.91
N TRP A 337 -10.84 -2.42 -23.07
CA TRP A 337 -10.94 -2.69 -21.63
C TRP A 337 -11.81 -3.92 -21.35
N TYR A 338 -12.91 -4.10 -22.07
CA TYR A 338 -13.78 -5.27 -21.95
C TYR A 338 -13.00 -6.57 -22.13
N LYS A 339 -12.24 -6.68 -23.23
CA LYS A 339 -11.43 -7.88 -23.54
C LYS A 339 -10.35 -8.15 -22.49
N GLN A 340 -9.75 -7.10 -21.91
CA GLN A 340 -8.75 -7.25 -20.84
C GLN A 340 -9.36 -7.79 -19.55
N ILE A 341 -10.49 -7.24 -19.11
CA ILE A 341 -11.18 -7.67 -17.89
C ILE A 341 -11.75 -9.09 -18.08
N GLU A 342 -12.31 -9.40 -19.25
CA GLU A 342 -12.80 -10.75 -19.58
C GLU A 342 -11.67 -11.78 -19.60
N GLN A 343 -10.53 -11.47 -20.22
CA GLN A 343 -9.33 -12.33 -20.16
C GLN A 343 -8.89 -12.60 -18.71
N VAL A 344 -8.88 -11.56 -17.86
CA VAL A 344 -8.54 -11.70 -16.43
C VAL A 344 -9.54 -12.58 -15.67
N LEU A 345 -10.83 -12.51 -15.98
CA LEU A 345 -11.85 -13.38 -15.42
C LEU A 345 -11.65 -14.84 -15.85
N ILE A 346 -11.43 -15.08 -17.15
CA ILE A 346 -11.18 -16.42 -17.70
C ILE A 346 -9.93 -17.07 -17.08
N GLU A 347 -8.82 -16.33 -17.00
CA GLU A 347 -7.59 -16.76 -16.31
C GLU A 347 -7.87 -17.16 -14.86
N SER A 348 -8.66 -16.37 -14.14
CA SER A 348 -8.98 -16.64 -12.73
C SER A 348 -9.82 -17.90 -12.53
N GLU A 349 -10.71 -18.22 -13.48
CA GLU A 349 -11.53 -19.42 -13.43
C GLU A 349 -10.72 -20.67 -13.82
N GLN A 350 -9.78 -20.54 -14.75
CA GLN A 350 -8.89 -21.63 -15.15
C GLN A 350 -7.92 -21.99 -14.01
N MET A 351 -7.21 -21.00 -13.43
CA MET A 351 -6.30 -21.22 -12.30
C MET A 351 -6.99 -21.86 -11.08
N ARG A 352 -8.31 -21.66 -10.93
CA ARG A 352 -9.12 -22.24 -9.85
C ARG A 352 -9.29 -23.77 -9.98
N LYS A 353 -9.26 -24.31 -11.21
CA LYS A 353 -9.39 -25.75 -11.50
C LYS A 353 -8.07 -26.51 -11.29
N GLU A 354 -6.94 -25.80 -11.34
CA GLU A 354 -5.59 -26.36 -11.14
C GLU A 354 -5.16 -26.34 -9.65
N ALA A 355 -5.97 -25.74 -8.77
CA ALA A 355 -5.64 -25.50 -7.36
C ALA A 355 -6.09 -26.59 -6.36
N ASP A 356 -6.66 -27.71 -6.82
CA ASP A 356 -7.20 -28.74 -5.91
C ASP A 356 -6.11 -29.50 -5.13
N ASP A 357 -4.89 -29.58 -5.66
CA ASP A 357 -3.73 -30.11 -4.93
C ASP A 357 -2.97 -29.08 -4.08
N SER A 358 -3.39 -27.81 -4.09
CA SER A 358 -2.76 -26.74 -3.30
C SER A 358 -3.17 -26.77 -1.82
N GLY A 359 -2.20 -26.62 -0.92
CA GLY A 359 -2.44 -26.55 0.53
C GLY A 359 -3.24 -25.31 0.98
N PRO A 360 -3.77 -25.30 2.23
CA PRO A 360 -4.70 -24.27 2.69
C PRO A 360 -4.08 -22.85 2.75
N LEU A 361 -2.78 -22.74 3.06
CA LEU A 361 -2.07 -21.45 3.03
C LEU A 361 -1.91 -20.93 1.59
N THR A 362 -1.60 -21.82 0.64
CA THR A 362 -1.49 -21.48 -0.80
C THR A 362 -2.83 -20.99 -1.35
N GLU A 363 -3.94 -21.61 -0.94
CA GLU A 363 -5.29 -21.17 -1.32
C GLU A 363 -5.64 -19.81 -0.71
N LEU A 364 -5.33 -19.57 0.57
CA LEU A 364 -5.51 -18.26 1.20
C LEU A 364 -4.68 -17.16 0.51
N GLU A 365 -3.43 -17.45 0.12
CA GLU A 365 -2.62 -16.52 -0.67
C GLU A 365 -3.19 -16.27 -2.06
N HIS A 366 -3.69 -17.31 -2.74
CA HIS A 366 -4.36 -17.19 -4.03
C HIS A 366 -5.55 -16.23 -3.94
N TRP A 367 -6.47 -16.44 -3.00
CA TRP A 367 -7.64 -15.57 -2.83
C TRP A 367 -7.27 -14.14 -2.41
N LYS A 368 -6.20 -13.94 -1.62
CA LYS A 368 -5.65 -12.60 -1.31
C LYS A 368 -5.18 -11.88 -2.57
N ARG A 369 -4.41 -12.56 -3.44
CA ARG A 369 -3.94 -12.01 -4.72
C ARG A 369 -5.11 -11.71 -5.68
N MET A 370 -6.10 -12.60 -5.77
CA MET A 370 -7.29 -12.40 -6.61
C MET A 370 -8.15 -11.23 -6.13
N SER A 371 -8.39 -11.13 -4.82
CA SER A 371 -9.12 -9.99 -4.23
C SER A 371 -8.43 -8.66 -4.54
N ALA A 372 -7.10 -8.58 -4.43
CA ALA A 372 -6.37 -7.38 -4.82
C ALA A 372 -6.44 -7.09 -6.33
N LYS A 373 -6.25 -8.10 -7.21
CA LYS A 373 -6.33 -7.97 -8.68
C LYS A 373 -7.69 -7.40 -9.10
N PHE A 374 -8.79 -7.92 -8.56
CA PHE A 374 -10.13 -7.48 -8.91
C PHE A 374 -10.51 -6.11 -8.31
N ASN A 375 -10.15 -5.83 -7.05
CA ASN A 375 -10.40 -4.51 -6.47
C ASN A 375 -9.69 -3.40 -7.25
N PHE A 376 -8.45 -3.61 -7.71
CA PHE A 376 -7.74 -2.64 -8.54
C PHE A 376 -8.38 -2.42 -9.93
N ILE A 377 -8.96 -3.47 -10.52
CA ILE A 377 -9.75 -3.32 -11.76
C ILE A 377 -11.02 -2.50 -11.50
N ILE A 378 -11.73 -2.78 -10.40
CA ILE A 378 -12.95 -2.04 -10.00
C ILE A 378 -12.65 -0.57 -9.69
N GLU A 379 -11.51 -0.26 -9.07
CA GLU A 379 -11.05 1.12 -8.84
C GLU A 379 -10.81 1.87 -10.16
N GLN A 380 -10.22 1.23 -11.16
CA GLN A 380 -10.01 1.81 -12.49
C GLN A 380 -11.32 2.01 -13.26
N ILE A 381 -12.24 1.03 -13.22
CA ILE A 381 -13.59 1.17 -13.80
C ILE A 381 -14.35 2.35 -13.17
N LYS A 382 -14.18 2.55 -11.86
CA LYS A 382 -14.73 3.70 -11.12
C LYS A 382 -13.91 4.99 -11.27
N GLY A 383 -12.79 4.94 -11.99
CA GLY A 383 -11.92 6.08 -12.28
C GLY A 383 -12.55 7.09 -13.25
N PRO A 384 -11.98 8.31 -13.33
CA PRO A 384 -12.54 9.40 -14.14
C PRO A 384 -12.59 9.05 -15.63
N SER A 385 -11.54 8.43 -16.19
CA SER A 385 -11.47 8.06 -17.61
C SER A 385 -12.57 7.07 -18.03
N CYS A 386 -12.75 5.97 -17.28
CA CYS A 386 -13.80 5.00 -17.59
C CYS A 386 -15.20 5.58 -17.41
N LYS A 387 -15.45 6.37 -16.35
CA LYS A 387 -16.72 7.10 -16.17
C LYS A 387 -17.01 8.05 -17.33
N CYS A 388 -16.01 8.76 -17.84
CA CYS A 388 -16.15 9.65 -18.98
C CYS A 388 -16.63 8.89 -20.24
N VAL A 389 -15.96 7.79 -20.61
CA VAL A 389 -16.35 6.92 -21.73
C VAL A 389 -17.80 6.43 -21.57
N ILE A 390 -18.13 5.88 -20.40
CA ILE A 390 -19.46 5.35 -20.11
C ILE A 390 -20.54 6.44 -20.22
N ASN A 391 -20.27 7.66 -19.75
CA ASN A 391 -21.21 8.78 -19.82
C ASN A 391 -21.51 9.21 -21.26
N VAL A 392 -20.48 9.40 -22.10
CA VAL A 392 -20.66 9.77 -23.52
C VAL A 392 -21.47 8.69 -24.24
N LEU A 393 -21.07 7.42 -24.09
CA LEU A 393 -21.76 6.29 -24.72
C LEU A 393 -23.21 6.11 -24.23
N ASN A 394 -23.53 6.59 -23.02
CA ASN A 394 -24.89 6.51 -22.46
C ASN A 394 -25.82 7.58 -23.05
N ILE A 395 -25.31 8.78 -23.32
CA ILE A 395 -26.02 9.82 -24.07
C ILE A 395 -26.17 9.40 -25.54
N ALA A 396 -25.14 8.80 -26.14
CA ALA A 396 -25.18 8.27 -27.51
C ALA A 396 -26.05 7.00 -27.67
N HIS A 397 -26.63 6.47 -26.59
CA HIS A 397 -27.42 5.23 -26.57
C HIS A 397 -26.71 4.01 -27.18
N SER A 398 -25.39 3.89 -26.96
CA SER A 398 -24.58 2.78 -27.43
C SER A 398 -25.11 1.42 -26.94
N LYS A 399 -25.17 0.46 -27.85
CA LYS A 399 -25.55 -0.94 -27.54
C LYS A 399 -24.49 -1.64 -26.69
N GLN A 400 -23.23 -1.18 -26.76
CA GLN A 400 -22.10 -1.80 -26.06
C GLN A 400 -22.18 -1.67 -24.54
N LEU A 401 -22.92 -0.68 -24.03
CA LEU A 401 -23.17 -0.50 -22.60
C LEU A 401 -23.92 -1.65 -21.94
N LYS A 402 -24.70 -2.45 -22.68
CA LYS A 402 -25.35 -3.63 -22.11
C LYS A 402 -24.31 -4.68 -21.72
N ILE A 403 -23.44 -5.01 -22.67
CA ILE A 403 -22.34 -5.98 -22.53
C ILE A 403 -21.35 -5.49 -21.45
N TRP A 404 -21.06 -4.19 -21.40
CA TRP A 404 -20.23 -3.61 -20.34
C TRP A 404 -20.85 -3.73 -18.94
N ARG A 405 -22.16 -3.47 -18.78
CA ARG A 405 -22.85 -3.63 -17.48
C ARG A 405 -22.88 -5.09 -17.02
N GLU A 406 -23.03 -6.04 -17.93
CA GLU A 406 -22.93 -7.47 -17.63
C GLU A 406 -21.51 -7.86 -17.16
N LEU A 407 -20.46 -7.27 -17.75
CA LEU A 407 -19.07 -7.45 -17.29
C LEU A 407 -18.79 -6.79 -15.93
N ASP A 408 -19.26 -5.56 -15.71
CA ASP A 408 -19.08 -4.81 -14.44
C ASP A 408 -19.79 -5.51 -13.26
N ALA A 409 -20.94 -6.13 -13.52
CA ALA A 409 -21.61 -7.01 -12.56
C ALA A 409 -20.77 -8.28 -12.28
N ARG A 410 -20.28 -8.97 -13.32
CA ARG A 410 -19.43 -10.18 -13.16
C ARG A 410 -18.17 -9.89 -12.32
N ILE A 411 -17.39 -8.86 -12.68
CA ILE A 411 -16.15 -8.53 -11.97
C ILE A 411 -16.41 -8.12 -10.52
N THR A 412 -17.52 -7.43 -10.25
CA THR A 412 -17.94 -7.06 -8.88
C THR A 412 -18.31 -8.30 -8.05
N ASP A 413 -19.05 -9.25 -8.61
CA ASP A 413 -19.39 -10.50 -7.93
C ASP A 413 -18.15 -11.37 -7.66
N THR A 414 -17.22 -11.51 -8.61
CA THR A 414 -15.97 -12.27 -8.39
C THR A 414 -15.04 -11.59 -7.38
N ALA A 415 -15.05 -10.25 -7.29
CA ALA A 415 -14.34 -9.52 -6.25
C ALA A 415 -14.94 -9.77 -4.85
N ASN A 416 -16.27 -9.79 -4.74
CA ASN A 416 -16.98 -10.12 -3.50
C ASN A 416 -16.72 -11.57 -3.07
N GLU A 417 -16.84 -12.53 -3.98
CA GLU A 417 -16.43 -13.94 -3.77
C GLU A 417 -15.02 -14.02 -3.20
N SER A 418 -14.05 -13.36 -3.85
CA SER A 418 -12.65 -13.39 -3.43
C SER A 418 -12.44 -12.79 -2.03
N LYS A 419 -13.14 -11.71 -1.70
CA LYS A 419 -13.07 -11.03 -0.40
C LYS A 419 -13.64 -11.90 0.73
N ASP A 420 -14.79 -12.52 0.50
CA ASP A 420 -15.43 -13.42 1.47
C ASP A 420 -14.57 -14.68 1.68
N ASN A 421 -14.03 -15.27 0.62
CA ASN A 421 -13.15 -16.43 0.69
C ASN A 421 -11.88 -16.14 1.51
N VAL A 422 -11.26 -14.96 1.34
CA VAL A 422 -10.16 -14.50 2.22
C VAL A 422 -10.61 -14.41 3.68
N ARG A 423 -11.79 -13.85 3.97
CA ARG A 423 -12.29 -13.72 5.34
C ARG A 423 -12.49 -15.07 6.02
N TYR A 424 -13.06 -16.04 5.31
CA TYR A 424 -13.33 -17.38 5.84
C TYR A 424 -12.02 -18.18 6.02
N LEU A 425 -11.14 -18.21 5.01
CA LEU A 425 -9.86 -18.90 5.10
C LEU A 425 -8.93 -18.28 6.16
N TYR A 426 -8.95 -16.96 6.36
CA TYR A 426 -8.20 -16.30 7.44
C TYR A 426 -8.77 -16.60 8.84
N THR A 427 -10.08 -16.83 8.93
CA THR A 427 -10.72 -17.30 10.17
C THR A 427 -10.30 -18.73 10.48
N LEU A 428 -10.23 -19.60 9.48
CA LEU A 428 -9.69 -20.96 9.64
C LEU A 428 -8.20 -20.93 10.02
N GLU A 429 -7.37 -20.12 9.34
CA GLU A 429 -5.95 -19.96 9.69
C GLU A 429 -5.77 -19.67 11.19
N LYS A 430 -6.54 -18.73 11.75
CA LYS A 430 -6.52 -18.39 13.18
C LYS A 430 -6.95 -19.52 14.11
N VAL A 431 -7.93 -20.33 13.71
CA VAL A 431 -8.41 -21.48 14.50
C VAL A 431 -7.45 -22.67 14.40
N CYS A 432 -6.76 -22.80 13.26
CA CYS A 432 -5.74 -23.82 13.02
C CYS A 432 -4.39 -23.47 13.64
N GLN A 433 -4.02 -22.18 13.77
CA GLN A 433 -2.74 -21.74 14.35
C GLN A 433 -2.46 -22.38 15.73
N PRO A 434 -3.41 -22.44 16.68
CA PRO A 434 -3.37 -23.32 17.85
C PRO A 434 -2.83 -24.74 17.61
N LEU A 435 -3.35 -25.45 16.62
CA LEU A 435 -3.13 -26.89 16.42
C LEU A 435 -1.70 -27.26 16.05
N TYR A 436 -0.88 -26.30 15.63
CA TYR A 436 0.55 -26.50 15.36
C TYR A 436 1.42 -26.48 16.63
N ASN A 437 0.91 -25.89 17.72
CA ASN A 437 1.72 -25.43 18.86
C ASN A 437 1.31 -26.06 20.21
N TYR A 438 0.40 -27.04 20.21
CA TYR A 438 -0.24 -27.58 21.42
C TYR A 438 0.08 -29.05 21.71
N ASP A 439 -0.11 -29.43 22.98
CA ASP A 439 -0.12 -30.82 23.41
C ASP A 439 -1.41 -31.55 22.96
N LEU A 440 -1.35 -32.87 22.88
CA LEU A 440 -2.42 -33.75 22.37
C LEU A 440 -3.79 -33.52 23.05
N VAL A 441 -3.83 -33.07 24.30
CA VAL A 441 -5.09 -32.78 25.02
C VAL A 441 -5.70 -31.47 24.55
N SER A 442 -4.89 -30.41 24.42
CA SER A 442 -5.34 -29.11 23.90
C SER A 442 -5.72 -29.17 22.41
N MET A 443 -5.09 -30.08 21.63
CA MET A 443 -5.50 -30.35 20.23
C MET A 443 -6.96 -30.78 20.10
N ALA A 444 -7.49 -31.58 21.04
CA ALA A 444 -8.88 -32.04 20.99
C ALA A 444 -9.89 -30.87 21.08
N HIS A 445 -9.61 -29.88 21.94
CA HIS A 445 -10.41 -28.65 22.01
C HIS A 445 -10.24 -27.78 20.74
N GLY A 446 -9.04 -27.74 20.17
CA GLY A 446 -8.77 -27.06 18.90
C GLY A 446 -9.57 -27.67 17.72
N ILE A 447 -9.72 -28.99 17.67
CA ILE A 447 -10.55 -29.68 16.67
C ILE A 447 -12.02 -29.30 16.79
N GLN A 448 -12.56 -29.17 18.00
CA GLN A 448 -13.95 -28.72 18.19
C GLN A 448 -14.15 -27.27 17.69
N ASN A 449 -13.19 -26.38 17.97
CA ASN A 449 -13.20 -25.01 17.44
C ASN A 449 -13.13 -24.99 15.90
N LEU A 450 -12.31 -25.86 15.31
CA LEU A 450 -12.20 -26.02 13.85
C LEU A 450 -13.52 -26.48 13.22
N ILE A 451 -14.17 -27.50 13.79
CA ILE A 451 -15.47 -27.99 13.31
C ILE A 451 -16.53 -26.88 13.41
N ASN A 452 -16.53 -26.08 14.48
CA ASN A 452 -17.45 -24.96 14.65
C ASN A 452 -17.20 -23.85 13.62
N ALA A 453 -15.94 -23.50 13.34
CA ALA A 453 -15.59 -22.54 12.31
C ALA A 453 -15.99 -23.02 10.90
N ILE A 454 -15.75 -24.30 10.59
CA ILE A 454 -16.17 -24.93 9.33
C ILE A 454 -17.71 -24.92 9.18
N ARG A 455 -18.46 -25.24 10.24
CA ARG A 455 -19.94 -25.14 10.25
C ARG A 455 -20.42 -23.71 9.99
N MET A 456 -19.80 -22.71 10.64
CA MET A 456 -20.12 -21.30 10.43
C MET A 456 -19.86 -20.86 8.98
N ILE A 457 -18.76 -21.32 8.36
CA ILE A 457 -18.45 -21.02 6.96
C ILE A 457 -19.51 -21.62 6.04
N HIS A 458 -19.91 -22.87 6.26
CA HIS A 458 -20.98 -23.50 5.47
C HIS A 458 -22.34 -22.81 5.64
N SER A 459 -22.69 -22.33 6.84
CA SER A 459 -23.99 -21.68 7.09
C SER A 459 -24.05 -20.21 6.65
N VAL A 460 -22.91 -19.49 6.59
CA VAL A 460 -22.88 -18.04 6.30
C VAL A 460 -22.29 -17.71 4.93
N SER A 461 -21.40 -18.55 4.37
CA SER A 461 -20.77 -18.25 3.09
C SER A 461 -21.76 -18.39 1.93
N ARG A 462 -21.82 -17.36 1.07
CA ARG A 462 -22.61 -17.38 -0.17
C ARG A 462 -21.91 -18.12 -1.32
N TYR A 463 -20.58 -18.17 -1.30
CA TYR A 463 -19.75 -18.65 -2.41
C TYR A 463 -18.91 -19.89 -2.07
N TYR A 464 -18.71 -20.19 -0.78
CA TYR A 464 -17.87 -21.29 -0.29
C TYR A 464 -18.69 -22.43 0.37
N ASN A 465 -20.03 -22.37 0.27
CA ASN A 465 -20.96 -23.34 0.85
C ASN A 465 -21.29 -24.53 -0.06
N THR A 466 -20.69 -24.63 -1.26
CA THR A 466 -20.94 -25.77 -2.15
C THR A 466 -20.27 -27.03 -1.62
N SER A 467 -20.91 -28.19 -1.79
CA SER A 467 -20.39 -29.48 -1.31
C SER A 467 -18.98 -29.79 -1.83
N GLU A 468 -18.67 -29.35 -3.05
CA GLU A 468 -17.35 -29.47 -3.68
C GLU A 468 -16.28 -28.63 -2.95
N ARG A 469 -16.53 -27.33 -2.72
CA ARG A 469 -15.61 -26.43 -1.99
C ARG A 469 -15.42 -26.90 -0.55
N MET A 470 -16.50 -27.32 0.09
CA MET A 470 -16.48 -27.87 1.45
C MET A 470 -15.64 -29.16 1.52
N THR A 471 -15.78 -30.06 0.53
CA THR A 471 -14.99 -31.31 0.46
C THR A 471 -13.51 -31.02 0.21
N SER A 472 -13.19 -30.13 -0.73
CA SER A 472 -11.80 -29.70 -1.00
C SER A 472 -11.16 -29.08 0.25
N LEU A 473 -11.88 -28.22 0.98
CA LEU A 473 -11.45 -27.67 2.26
C LEU A 473 -11.21 -28.76 3.32
N PHE A 474 -12.14 -29.71 3.49
CA PHE A 474 -11.97 -30.81 4.44
C PHE A 474 -10.74 -31.68 4.11
N ILE A 475 -10.51 -32.01 2.83
CA ILE A 475 -9.34 -32.78 2.39
C ILE A 475 -8.05 -32.00 2.70
N LYS A 476 -8.00 -30.70 2.42
CA LYS A 476 -6.84 -29.84 2.73
C LYS A 476 -6.59 -29.74 4.24
N MET A 477 -7.65 -29.64 5.04
CA MET A 477 -7.56 -29.66 6.51
C MET A 477 -7.10 -31.02 7.06
N GLN A 478 -7.59 -32.13 6.52
CA GLN A 478 -7.15 -33.48 6.88
C GLN A 478 -5.67 -33.69 6.54
N ARG A 479 -5.21 -33.27 5.35
CA ARG A 479 -3.79 -33.27 4.96
C ARG A 479 -2.94 -32.45 5.95
N SER A 480 -3.43 -31.28 6.36
CA SER A 480 -2.74 -30.41 7.34
C SER A 480 -2.62 -31.07 8.72
N LEU A 481 -3.71 -31.65 9.23
CA LEU A 481 -3.75 -32.38 10.51
C LEU A 481 -2.88 -33.64 10.49
N ALA A 482 -2.91 -34.40 9.39
CA ALA A 482 -2.06 -35.58 9.20
C ALA A 482 -0.57 -35.22 9.16
N GLY A 483 -0.21 -34.08 8.56
CA GLY A 483 1.17 -33.57 8.59
C GLY A 483 1.65 -33.21 10.00
N ILE A 484 0.79 -32.57 10.81
CA ILE A 484 1.09 -32.24 12.22
C ILE A 484 1.28 -33.52 13.04
N LEU A 485 0.35 -34.47 12.93
CA LEU A 485 0.44 -35.76 13.64
C LEU A 485 1.65 -36.57 13.20
N GLY A 486 1.96 -36.60 11.90
CA GLY A 486 3.16 -37.26 11.38
C GLY A 486 4.47 -36.66 11.93
N GLY A 487 4.55 -35.33 12.06
CA GLY A 487 5.69 -34.66 12.68
C GLY A 487 5.85 -34.98 14.18
N LEU A 488 4.73 -35.08 14.91
CA LEU A 488 4.69 -35.44 16.33
C LEU A 488 5.07 -36.91 16.63
N PHE A 489 5.09 -37.78 15.62
CA PHE A 489 5.51 -39.19 15.75
C PHE A 489 6.95 -39.47 15.27
N VAL A 490 7.65 -38.44 14.76
CA VAL A 490 9.06 -38.53 14.29
C VAL A 490 10.05 -37.95 15.32
N HIS A 491 9.54 -37.41 16.43
CA HIS A 491 10.29 -37.00 17.62
C HIS A 491 9.83 -37.78 18.87
#